data_AF-A0A6F8YMG2-F1
#
_entry.id   AF-A0A6F8YMG2-F1
#
_cell.length_a   1.000
_cell.length_b   1.000
_cell.length_c   1.000
_cell.angle_alpha   90.00
_cell.angle_beta   90.00
_cell.angle_gamma   90.00
#
_symmetry.space_group_name_H-M   'P 1'
#
loop_
_entity.id
_entity.type
_entity.pdbx_description
1 polymer ?
#
loop_
_entity_poly.entity_id
_entity_poly.type
_entity_poly.pdbx_seq_one_letter_code
_entity_poly.pdbx_strand_id
1 'polypeptide(L)'
;MPAAGEGAILGGERQVAIVPVGSPESLLTLDGADRLILTKDRTDTGLFVLTPASGNQFRIRTATVGGGEPSCLRVKENGVNPLTIVAAACGTAKDDQLFVLEQQKGKDSSGRPTYAIAGLGEVYLLDTEDGLIAQELGHAGPPMAFAFVDKGPSTLPKVS
;
A
#
# COMPACT_ATOMS: atom_id res chain seq x y z
N MET A 1 7.85 21.56 -5.69
CA MET A 1 8.25 20.52 -6.67
C MET A 1 6.99 19.98 -7.32
N PRO A 2 6.93 19.78 -8.65
CA PRO A 2 5.80 19.13 -9.28
C PRO A 2 5.65 17.71 -8.74
N ALA A 3 4.41 17.22 -8.67
CA ALA A 3 4.16 15.81 -8.38
C ALA A 3 4.88 14.97 -9.43
N ALA A 4 5.62 13.95 -9.00
CA ALA A 4 6.31 13.07 -9.92
C ALA A 4 5.29 12.25 -10.73
N GLY A 5 5.67 11.90 -11.96
CA GLY A 5 4.85 11.03 -12.79
C GLY A 5 4.70 9.63 -12.20
N GLU A 6 3.64 8.93 -12.60
CA GLU A 6 3.29 7.57 -12.16
C GLU A 6 4.49 6.61 -12.17
N GLY A 7 5.32 6.65 -13.21
CA GLY A 7 6.51 5.79 -13.32
C GLY A 7 7.54 5.99 -12.21
N ALA A 8 7.70 7.21 -11.67
CA ALA A 8 8.63 7.46 -10.56
C ALA A 8 8.07 6.96 -9.23
N ILE A 9 6.75 7.02 -9.05
CA ILE A 9 6.06 6.47 -7.87
C ILE A 9 6.17 4.95 -7.87
N LEU A 10 5.77 4.31 -8.98
CA LEU A 10 5.81 2.86 -9.12
C LEU A 10 7.24 2.30 -9.21
N GLY A 11 8.22 3.13 -9.60
CA GLY A 11 9.64 2.79 -9.60
C GLY A 11 10.34 2.89 -8.24
N GLY A 12 9.61 3.24 -7.17
CA GLY A 12 10.17 3.36 -5.81
C GLY A 12 11.03 4.59 -5.56
N GLU A 13 11.01 5.57 -6.48
CA GLU A 13 11.78 6.80 -6.37
C GLU A 13 11.09 7.84 -5.48
N ARG A 14 9.81 7.62 -5.18
CA ARG A 14 8.97 8.51 -4.38
C ARG A 14 8.43 7.79 -3.16
N GLN A 15 8.30 8.54 -2.09
CA GLN A 15 7.45 8.15 -0.97
C GLN A 15 6.06 8.71 -1.17
N VAL A 16 5.05 7.93 -0.80
CA VAL A 16 3.64 8.25 -1.02
C VAL A 16 2.82 8.05 0.24
N ALA A 17 1.78 8.87 0.40
CA ALA A 17 0.65 8.50 1.22
C ALA A 17 -0.35 7.73 0.34
N ILE A 18 -0.87 6.62 0.84
CA ILE A 18 -1.86 5.81 0.12
C ILE A 18 -3.24 6.19 0.66
N VAL A 19 -4.09 6.72 -0.22
CA VAL A 19 -5.38 7.32 0.16
C VAL A 19 -6.52 6.57 -0.53
N PRO A 20 -7.53 6.07 0.19
CA PRO A 20 -8.68 5.46 -0.44
C PRO A 20 -9.56 6.48 -1.16
N VAL A 21 -9.98 6.14 -2.37
CA VAL A 21 -10.77 7.04 -3.24
C VAL A 21 -12.15 7.31 -2.65
N GLY A 22 -12.78 6.30 -2.04
CA GLY A 22 -14.09 6.43 -1.38
C GLY A 22 -14.06 7.16 -0.03
N SER A 23 -12.88 7.45 0.51
CA SER A 23 -12.70 8.13 1.80
C SER A 23 -11.43 8.99 1.78
N PRO A 24 -11.39 10.06 0.96
CA PRO A 24 -10.16 10.83 0.68
C PRO A 24 -9.60 11.60 1.90
N GLU A 25 -10.38 11.69 2.97
CA GLU A 25 -9.96 12.23 4.26
C GLU A 25 -9.04 11.26 5.02
N SER A 26 -9.16 9.96 4.77
CA SER A 26 -8.38 8.89 5.39
C SER A 26 -7.10 8.57 4.61
N LEU A 27 -6.16 7.88 5.26
CA LEU A 27 -4.96 7.33 4.65
C LEU A 27 -4.54 6.03 5.32
N LEU A 28 -3.76 5.20 4.62
CA LEU A 28 -3.15 4.01 5.20
C LEU A 28 -2.02 4.42 6.17
N THR A 29 -1.99 3.79 7.34
CA THR A 29 -0.89 3.90 8.31
C THR A 29 -0.71 2.58 9.08
N LEU A 30 0.30 2.51 9.94
CA LEU A 30 0.49 1.39 10.86
C LEU A 30 0.03 1.78 12.26
N ASP A 31 -0.68 0.88 12.95
CA ASP A 31 -0.98 1.04 14.38
C ASP A 31 0.22 0.63 15.26
N GLY A 32 0.10 0.80 16.58
CA GLY A 32 1.16 0.45 17.54
C GLY A 32 1.50 -1.05 17.63
N ALA A 33 0.76 -1.91 16.92
CA ALA A 33 1.02 -3.34 16.79
C ALA A 33 1.48 -3.71 15.36
N ASP A 34 1.96 -2.72 14.59
CA ASP A 34 2.42 -2.87 13.20
C ASP A 34 1.34 -3.36 12.22
N ARG A 35 0.06 -3.25 12.57
CA ARG A 35 -1.03 -3.60 11.65
C ARG A 35 -1.39 -2.41 10.77
N LEU A 36 -1.61 -2.68 9.49
CA LEU A 36 -2.08 -1.69 8.53
C LEU A 36 -3.54 -1.31 8.84
N ILE A 37 -3.80 -0.02 9.00
CA ILE A 37 -5.11 0.54 9.31
C ILE A 37 -5.39 1.77 8.43
N LEU A 38 -6.65 2.19 8.41
CA LEU A 38 -7.05 3.50 7.93
C LEU A 38 -7.14 4.49 9.09
N THR A 39 -6.53 5.66 8.92
CA THR A 39 -6.64 6.76 9.88
C THR A 39 -7.07 8.05 9.18
N LYS A 40 -7.80 8.90 9.91
CA LYS A 40 -8.04 10.30 9.53
C LYS A 40 -7.01 11.25 10.14
N ASP A 41 -6.22 10.76 11.09
CA ASP A 41 -5.14 11.52 11.68
C ASP A 41 -3.98 11.64 10.69
N ARG A 42 -3.58 12.87 10.40
CA ARG A 42 -2.52 13.19 9.45
C ARG A 42 -1.21 13.57 10.12
N THR A 43 -1.17 13.66 11.46
CA THR A 43 0.09 13.94 12.18
C THR A 43 1.05 12.76 12.10
N ASP A 44 0.51 11.53 12.15
CA ASP A 44 1.25 10.27 11.99
C ASP A 44 1.07 9.74 10.57
N THR A 45 1.52 10.51 9.58
CA THR A 45 1.37 10.13 8.17
C THR A 45 2.18 8.84 7.90
N GLY A 46 1.47 7.73 7.71
CA GLY A 46 2.03 6.50 7.15
C GLY A 46 2.50 6.76 5.72
N LEU A 47 3.81 6.80 5.54
CA LEU A 47 4.44 6.96 4.23
C LEU A 47 4.97 5.62 3.75
N PHE A 48 4.82 5.37 2.46
CA PHE A 48 5.22 4.12 1.83
C PHE A 48 6.02 4.36 0.56
N VAL A 49 6.81 3.37 0.18
CA VAL A 49 7.56 3.33 -1.08
C VAL A 49 7.17 2.05 -1.81
N LEU A 50 6.70 2.20 -3.05
CA LEU A 50 6.29 1.09 -3.91
C LEU A 50 7.51 0.62 -4.69
N THR A 51 8.06 -0.53 -4.34
CA THR A 51 9.29 -1.05 -4.97
C THR A 51 8.95 -2.22 -5.90
N PRO A 52 9.26 -2.15 -7.19
CA PRO A 52 9.07 -3.29 -8.09
C PRO A 52 9.83 -4.51 -7.60
N ALA A 53 9.22 -5.69 -7.72
CA ALA A 53 9.85 -6.97 -7.39
C ALA A 53 10.08 -7.80 -8.66
N SER A 54 9.01 -8.15 -9.38
CA SER A 54 9.06 -8.87 -10.66
C SER A 54 7.75 -8.64 -11.42
N GLY A 55 7.82 -8.47 -12.74
CA GLY A 55 6.62 -8.23 -13.56
C GLY A 55 5.79 -7.05 -13.05
N ASN A 56 4.53 -7.31 -12.69
CA ASN A 56 3.58 -6.34 -12.11
C ASN A 56 3.47 -6.42 -10.57
N GLN A 57 4.43 -7.08 -9.92
CA GLN A 57 4.46 -7.27 -8.47
C GLN A 57 5.35 -6.21 -7.79
N PHE A 58 4.90 -5.77 -6.63
CA PHE A 58 5.51 -4.71 -5.84
C PHE A 58 5.65 -5.14 -4.38
N ARG A 59 6.71 -4.68 -3.74
CA ARG A 59 6.81 -4.61 -2.28
C ARG A 59 6.40 -3.22 -1.84
N ILE A 60 5.48 -3.15 -0.88
CA ILE A 60 5.09 -1.89 -0.25
C ILE A 60 5.92 -1.74 1.02
N ARG A 61 6.88 -0.82 1.02
CA ARG A 61 7.83 -0.60 2.12
C ARG A 61 7.42 0.63 2.91
N THR A 62 7.55 0.62 4.23
CA THR A 62 7.44 1.83 5.04
C THR A 62 8.56 2.80 4.66
N ALA A 63 8.25 4.07 4.44
CA ALA A 63 9.27 5.09 4.30
C ALA A 63 9.92 5.33 5.68
N THR A 64 11.24 5.37 5.75
CA THR A 64 11.96 5.62 7.01
C THR A 64 12.47 7.06 7.02
N VAL A 65 12.17 7.77 8.10
CA VAL A 65 12.76 9.08 8.39
C VAL A 65 14.07 8.83 9.12
N GLY A 66 15.21 9.18 8.53
CA GLY A 66 16.51 9.16 9.24
C GLY A 66 17.31 7.86 9.18
N GLY A 67 17.07 6.98 8.20
CA GLY A 67 17.99 5.88 7.89
C GLY A 67 17.79 4.57 8.66
N GLY A 68 16.65 4.41 9.34
CA GLY A 68 16.22 3.10 9.85
C GLY A 68 15.93 2.12 8.71
N GLU A 69 15.95 0.82 9.02
CA GLU A 69 15.61 -0.23 8.06
C GLU A 69 14.09 -0.23 7.81
N PRO A 70 13.62 -0.19 6.55
CA PRO A 70 12.20 -0.18 6.27
C PRO A 70 11.57 -1.55 6.52
N SER A 71 10.34 -1.54 7.04
CA SER A 71 9.49 -2.72 7.06
C SER A 71 8.76 -2.88 5.72
N CYS A 72 8.42 -4.10 5.37
CA CYS A 72 7.58 -4.43 4.22
C CYS A 72 6.18 -4.81 4.73
N LEU A 73 5.15 -4.37 4.02
CA LEU A 73 3.81 -4.90 4.24
C LEU A 73 3.79 -6.39 3.89
N ARG A 74 3.00 -7.14 4.65
CA ARG A 74 2.84 -8.57 4.55
C ARG A 74 1.38 -8.94 4.77
N VAL A 75 0.82 -9.77 3.90
CA VAL A 75 -0.44 -10.46 4.17
C VAL A 75 -0.17 -11.54 5.23
N LYS A 76 -0.82 -11.42 6.38
CA LYS A 76 -0.67 -12.35 7.50
C LYS A 76 -1.87 -13.27 7.57
N GLU A 77 -1.62 -14.55 7.30
CA GLU A 77 -2.55 -15.63 7.59
C GLU A 77 -2.62 -15.88 9.10
N ASN A 78 -3.78 -15.61 9.69
CA ASN A 78 -4.04 -15.86 11.12
C ASN A 78 -4.83 -17.15 11.36
N GLY A 79 -4.97 -18.02 10.33
CA GLY A 79 -5.80 -19.23 10.40
C GLY A 79 -7.31 -18.97 10.42
N VAL A 80 -7.73 -17.71 10.32
CA VAL A 80 -9.13 -17.27 10.27
C VAL A 80 -9.24 -16.21 9.18
N ASN A 81 -10.28 -16.30 8.33
CA ASN A 81 -10.65 -15.24 7.39
C ASN A 81 -11.53 -14.20 8.10
N PRO A 82 -11.32 -12.89 7.84
CA PRO A 82 -10.45 -12.34 6.81
C PRO A 82 -8.98 -12.20 7.22
N LEU A 83 -8.08 -12.15 6.23
CA LEU A 83 -6.65 -11.98 6.46
C LEU A 83 -6.35 -10.55 6.92
N THR A 84 -5.22 -10.36 7.58
CA THR A 84 -4.77 -9.03 8.04
C THR A 84 -3.49 -8.63 7.31
N ILE A 85 -3.20 -7.34 7.26
CA ILE A 85 -1.94 -6.84 6.70
C ILE A 85 -1.12 -6.21 7.83
N VAL A 86 0.14 -6.61 7.91
CA VAL A 86 1.06 -6.14 8.94
C VAL A 86 2.37 -5.68 8.31
N ALA A 87 3.11 -4.83 9.00
CA ALA A 87 4.50 -4.57 8.70
C ALA A 87 5.40 -5.64 9.31
N ALA A 88 6.40 -6.07 8.56
CA ALA A 88 7.41 -7.03 9.00
C ALA A 88 8.75 -6.72 8.33
N ALA A 89 9.84 -7.31 8.82
CA ALA A 89 11.14 -7.20 8.15
C ALA A 89 11.05 -7.63 6.68
N CYS A 90 11.60 -6.80 5.79
CA CYS A 90 11.59 -7.04 4.35
C CYS A 90 12.38 -8.32 3.99
N GLY A 91 11.76 -9.22 3.23
CA GLY A 91 12.39 -10.43 2.69
C GLY A 91 12.17 -10.54 1.18
N THR A 92 13.24 -10.74 0.42
CA THR A 92 13.18 -10.80 -1.04
C THR A 92 12.59 -12.10 -1.60
N ALA A 93 12.43 -13.14 -0.78
CA ALA A 93 11.88 -14.43 -1.18
C ALA A 93 10.50 -14.73 -0.56
N LYS A 94 9.82 -13.69 -0.04
CA LYS A 94 8.56 -13.85 0.69
C LYS A 94 7.37 -13.45 -0.19
N ASP A 95 6.67 -14.45 -0.69
CA ASP A 95 5.46 -14.31 -1.51
C ASP A 95 4.35 -13.52 -0.80
N ASP A 96 4.24 -13.69 0.51
CA ASP A 96 3.29 -12.94 1.35
C ASP A 96 3.63 -11.45 1.54
N GLN A 97 4.75 -10.96 0.99
CA GLN A 97 5.13 -9.55 0.94
C GLN A 97 5.02 -8.94 -0.47
N LEU A 98 4.50 -9.72 -1.42
CA LEU A 98 4.31 -9.28 -2.80
C LEU A 98 2.85 -8.89 -3.04
N PHE A 99 2.68 -7.73 -3.65
CA PHE A 99 1.39 -7.15 -3.98
C PHE A 99 1.31 -6.83 -5.46
N VAL A 100 0.14 -7.02 -6.05
CA VAL A 100 -0.19 -6.53 -7.39
C VAL A 100 -0.91 -5.20 -7.24
N LEU A 101 -0.44 -4.18 -7.97
CA LEU A 101 -1.08 -2.87 -8.05
C LEU A 101 -1.86 -2.79 -9.37
N GLU A 102 -3.16 -3.04 -9.29
CA GLU A 102 -4.01 -3.13 -10.48
C GLU A 102 -4.60 -1.77 -10.82
N GLN A 103 -4.11 -1.16 -11.90
CA GLN A 103 -4.61 0.12 -12.35
C GLN A 103 -6.10 0.03 -12.71
N GLN A 104 -6.88 0.90 -12.08
CA GLN A 104 -8.31 1.01 -12.32
C GLN A 104 -8.56 2.02 -13.46
N LYS A 105 -9.73 1.93 -14.11
CA LYS A 105 -10.14 2.89 -15.16
C LYS A 105 -10.40 4.30 -14.61
N GLY A 106 -10.64 4.40 -13.30
CA GLY A 106 -10.99 5.64 -12.62
C GLY A 106 -9.78 6.54 -12.34
N LYS A 107 -10.09 7.78 -11.97
CA LYS A 107 -9.14 8.73 -11.39
C LYS A 107 -9.74 9.27 -10.10
N ASP A 108 -8.89 9.74 -9.20
CA ASP A 108 -9.37 10.46 -8.04
C ASP A 108 -9.74 11.92 -8.37
N SER A 109 -10.19 12.66 -7.36
CA SER A 109 -10.60 14.07 -7.50
C SER A 109 -9.49 15.02 -7.98
N SER A 110 -8.22 14.61 -7.88
CA SER A 110 -7.06 15.36 -8.34
C SER A 110 -6.56 14.88 -9.72
N GLY A 111 -7.28 13.95 -10.36
CA GLY A 111 -6.91 13.39 -11.65
C GLY A 111 -5.80 12.34 -11.60
N ARG A 112 -5.45 11.83 -10.42
CA ARG A 112 -4.44 10.78 -10.24
C ARG A 112 -4.99 9.42 -10.63
N PRO A 113 -4.18 8.53 -11.25
CA PRO A 113 -4.56 7.13 -11.43
C PRO A 113 -4.90 6.48 -10.09
N THR A 114 -5.82 5.51 -10.13
CA THR A 114 -6.22 4.75 -8.95
C THR A 114 -5.91 3.27 -9.15
N TYR A 115 -5.67 2.57 -8.05
CA TYR A 115 -5.25 1.17 -8.06
C TYR A 115 -6.05 0.37 -7.04
N ALA A 116 -6.39 -0.86 -7.39
CA ALA A 116 -6.66 -1.87 -6.39
C ALA A 116 -5.32 -2.44 -5.91
N ILE A 117 -5.24 -2.79 -4.62
CA ILE A 117 -4.07 -3.42 -4.04
C ILE A 117 -4.47 -4.85 -3.70
N ALA A 118 -3.82 -5.82 -4.34
CA ALA A 118 -4.06 -7.24 -4.11
C ALA A 118 -2.77 -7.90 -3.58
N GLY A 119 -2.89 -8.76 -2.57
CA GLY A 119 -1.84 -9.72 -2.25
C GLY A 119 -1.81 -10.85 -3.27
N LEU A 120 -0.76 -11.69 -3.21
CA LEU A 120 -0.76 -12.92 -4.00
C LEU A 120 -1.94 -13.81 -3.62
N GLY A 121 -2.55 -14.48 -4.61
CA GLY A 121 -3.78 -15.24 -4.43
C GLY A 121 -5.07 -14.42 -4.56
N GLU A 122 -5.02 -13.22 -5.17
CA GLU A 122 -6.18 -12.38 -5.46
C GLU A 122 -6.98 -11.96 -4.21
N VAL A 123 -6.27 -11.73 -3.09
CA VAL A 123 -6.84 -11.15 -1.87
C VAL A 123 -6.68 -9.64 -1.88
N TYR A 124 -7.80 -8.92 -1.91
CA TYR A 124 -7.82 -7.46 -2.07
C TYR A 124 -7.92 -6.76 -0.72
N LEU A 125 -7.30 -5.59 -0.62
CA LEU A 125 -7.49 -4.70 0.52
C LEU A 125 -8.94 -4.21 0.55
N LEU A 126 -9.61 -4.38 1.70
CA LEU A 126 -10.99 -3.95 1.93
C LEU A 126 -11.09 -3.24 3.27
N ASP A 127 -11.95 -2.23 3.34
CA ASP A 127 -12.36 -1.58 4.57
C ASP A 127 -13.70 -2.15 5.03
N THR A 128 -13.74 -2.73 6.23
CA THR A 128 -14.94 -3.32 6.84
C THR A 128 -15.19 -2.71 8.22
N GLU A 129 -16.30 -3.10 8.87
CA GLU A 129 -16.59 -2.69 10.25
C GLU A 129 -15.49 -3.14 11.24
N ASP A 130 -14.79 -4.23 10.94
CA ASP A 130 -13.67 -4.76 11.74
C ASP A 130 -12.32 -4.07 11.42
N GLY A 131 -12.32 -3.17 10.44
CA GLY A 131 -11.17 -2.42 9.97
C GLY A 131 -10.63 -2.89 8.62
N LEU A 132 -9.37 -2.53 8.35
CA LEU A 132 -8.72 -2.85 7.08
C LEU A 132 -8.25 -4.31 7.06
N ILE A 133 -8.71 -5.06 6.07
CA ILE A 133 -8.46 -6.49 5.90
C ILE A 133 -7.97 -6.82 4.49
N ALA A 134 -7.54 -8.06 4.26
CA ALA A 134 -7.30 -8.64 2.94
C ALA A 134 -8.19 -9.87 2.72
N GLN A 135 -8.96 -9.90 1.63
CA GLN A 135 -9.89 -10.99 1.35
C GLN A 135 -10.14 -11.15 -0.15
N GLU A 136 -10.42 -12.37 -0.60
CA GLU A 136 -10.94 -12.63 -1.94
C GLU A 136 -12.28 -11.92 -2.14
N LEU A 137 -12.45 -11.24 -3.27
CA LEU A 137 -13.68 -10.49 -3.54
C LEU A 137 -14.89 -11.40 -3.80
N GLY A 138 -14.71 -12.62 -4.33
CA GLY A 138 -15.83 -13.46 -4.74
C GLY A 138 -16.84 -12.69 -5.61
N HIS A 139 -18.11 -12.69 -5.21
CA HIS A 139 -19.18 -11.88 -5.84
C HIS A 139 -19.43 -10.53 -5.13
N ALA A 140 -18.56 -10.12 -4.21
CA ALA A 140 -18.78 -8.99 -3.29
C ALA A 140 -18.66 -7.59 -3.91
N GLY A 141 -18.40 -7.50 -5.23
CA GLY A 141 -18.31 -6.24 -5.94
C GLY A 141 -16.87 -5.82 -6.25
N PRO A 142 -16.66 -4.59 -6.75
CA PRO A 142 -15.34 -4.12 -7.15
C PRO A 142 -14.41 -3.91 -5.94
N PRO A 143 -13.10 -4.08 -6.11
CA PRO A 143 -12.13 -3.79 -5.05
C PRO A 143 -12.17 -2.33 -4.61
N MET A 144 -11.70 -2.10 -3.39
CA MET A 144 -11.37 -0.77 -2.91
C MET A 144 -10.27 -0.15 -3.79
N ALA A 145 -10.50 1.09 -4.23
CA ALA A 145 -9.55 1.84 -5.03
C ALA A 145 -8.75 2.82 -4.16
N PHE A 146 -7.45 2.90 -4.41
CA PHE A 146 -6.51 3.78 -3.74
C PHE A 146 -5.81 4.70 -4.74
N ALA A 147 -5.54 5.93 -4.31
CA ALA A 147 -4.68 6.88 -5.01
C ALA A 147 -3.36 7.03 -4.26
N PHE A 148 -2.27 7.19 -5.01
CA PHE A 148 -0.95 7.43 -4.44
C PHE A 148 -0.64 8.93 -4.47
N VAL A 149 -0.55 9.52 -3.28
CA VAL A 149 -0.24 10.94 -3.10
C VAL A 149 1.27 11.08 -2.94
N ASP A 150 1.94 11.66 -3.92
CA ASP A 150 3.37 11.95 -3.86
C ASP A 150 3.71 12.87 -2.67
N LYS A 151 4.65 12.42 -1.83
CA LYS A 151 5.16 13.13 -0.64
C LYS A 151 6.65 13.42 -0.73
N GLY A 152 7.23 13.35 -1.94
CA GLY A 152 8.62 13.70 -2.18
C GLY A 152 9.50 12.50 -2.55
N PRO A 153 10.81 12.74 -2.74
CA PRO A 153 11.77 11.70 -3.00
C PRO A 153 11.79 10.65 -1.88
N SER A 154 11.92 9.38 -2.27
CA SER A 154 12.21 8.29 -1.34
C SER A 154 13.63 8.44 -0.78
N THR A 155 13.79 8.20 0.52
CA THR A 155 15.08 8.09 1.21
C THR A 155 15.59 6.65 1.24
N LEU A 156 14.79 5.67 0.79
CA LEU A 156 15.18 4.27 0.81
C LEU A 156 16.22 3.98 -0.27
N PRO A 157 17.15 3.03 -0.02
CA PRO A 157 18.09 2.58 -1.03
C PRO A 157 17.33 2.06 -2.25
N LYS A 158 17.76 2.49 -3.45
CA LYS A 158 17.29 1.89 -4.70
C LYS A 158 17.71 0.42 -4.68
N VAL A 159 16.74 -0.47 -4.89
CA VAL A 159 17.05 -1.89 -5.08
C VAL A 159 17.46 -2.01 -6.55
N SER A 160 18.76 -2.17 -6.78
CA SER A 160 19.36 -2.39 -8.11
C SER A 160 19.12 -3.82 -8.60
#